data_AF-A0A6P6G943-F1
#
_entry.id   AF-A0A6P6G943-F1
#
_cell.length_a   1.000
_cell.length_b   1.000
_cell.length_c   1.000
_cell.angle_alpha   90.00
_cell.angle_beta   90.00
_cell.angle_gamma   90.00
#
_symmetry.space_group_name_H-M   'P 1'
#
loop_
_entity.id
_entity.type
_entity.pdbx_description
1 polymer ?
#
loop_
_entity_poly.entity_id
_entity_poly.type
_entity_poly.pdbx_seq_one_letter_code
_entity_poly.pdbx_strand_id
1 'polypeptide(L)'
;MEDAEAYNNLTLTSQGDDSIIQLRIEETKKLIQKLSQEKFEITTKMKEKTFDRNHICNRLERLSYHEEGIRETMSRLRKELDILEMCEDKLHFANNAYQVKPMSASFSNQQLDNHKAHYRMLHGTDSIAKEKQLLRETWWWHRSLRYEKDQKKAKDGLREIKQHEWCRDRAIANATVKGQIWNSLGSKKALRDQIEVLRTDLEESRKRHLEIRANITSVKKELKGVDREFNFLKKQIVDIDRKKLEAHLLVHAQLKEITMSVTQVEH
;
A
#
# COMPACT_ATOMS: atom_id res chain seq x y z
N MET A 1 46.64 -2.45 85.70
CA MET A 1 46.77 -1.16 84.98
C MET A 1 46.71 -1.38 83.47
N GLU A 2 47.25 -2.49 82.96
CA GLU A 2 47.14 -2.90 81.55
C GLU A 2 45.69 -3.09 81.05
N ASP A 3 44.76 -3.60 81.89
CA ASP A 3 43.37 -3.82 81.47
C ASP A 3 42.56 -2.54 81.23
N ALA A 4 42.91 -1.43 81.91
CA ALA A 4 42.22 -0.15 81.74
C ALA A 4 42.70 0.61 80.48
N GLU A 5 43.94 0.40 80.07
CA GLU A 5 44.48 0.93 78.80
C GLU A 5 43.95 0.13 77.61
N ALA A 6 43.78 -1.19 77.74
CA ALA A 6 43.18 -2.03 76.70
C ALA A 6 41.70 -1.66 76.44
N TYR A 7 40.91 -1.44 77.49
CA TYR A 7 39.50 -1.06 77.37
C TYR A 7 39.34 0.32 76.71
N ASN A 8 40.08 1.34 77.15
CA ASN A 8 40.04 2.67 76.54
C ASN A 8 40.49 2.68 75.08
N ASN A 9 41.51 1.89 74.71
CA ASN A 9 41.97 1.78 73.33
C ASN A 9 40.90 1.14 72.41
N LEU A 10 40.17 0.13 72.89
CA LEU A 10 39.05 -0.49 72.15
C LEU A 10 37.87 0.48 71.95
N THR A 11 37.53 1.28 72.97
CA THR A 11 36.45 2.28 72.88
C THR A 11 36.83 3.44 71.95
N LEU A 12 38.07 3.93 72.00
CA LEU A 12 38.58 4.97 71.11
C LEU A 12 38.65 4.52 69.64
N THR A 13 38.99 3.25 69.36
CA THR A 13 38.97 2.70 68.00
C THR A 13 37.54 2.54 67.46
N SER A 14 36.61 2.04 68.27
CA SER A 14 35.19 1.89 67.88
C SER A 14 34.52 3.24 67.56
N GLN A 15 34.85 4.29 68.31
CA GLN A 15 34.28 5.62 68.13
C GLN A 15 34.84 6.36 66.89
N GLY A 16 36.08 6.05 66.50
CA GLY A 16 36.69 6.52 65.25
C GLY A 16 36.10 5.85 64.02
N ASP A 17 35.82 4.55 64.09
CA ASP A 17 35.25 3.78 62.98
C ASP A 17 33.80 4.19 62.66
N ASP A 18 32.96 4.43 63.68
CA ASP A 18 31.59 4.93 63.49
C ASP A 18 31.54 6.31 62.84
N SER A 19 32.46 7.21 63.22
CA SER A 19 32.56 8.53 62.59
C SER A 19 32.90 8.45 61.10
N ILE A 20 33.73 7.48 60.70
CA ILE A 20 34.09 7.25 59.28
C ILE A 20 32.88 6.69 58.52
N ILE A 21 32.14 5.73 59.08
CA ILE A 21 30.95 5.16 58.45
C ILE A 21 29.88 6.25 58.23
N GLN A 22 29.67 7.13 59.22
CA GLN A 22 28.72 8.25 59.08
C GLN A 22 29.10 9.22 57.96
N LEU A 23 30.38 9.55 57.79
CA LEU A 23 30.85 10.38 56.68
C LEU A 23 30.55 9.72 55.32
N ARG A 24 30.80 8.41 55.17
CA ARG A 24 30.47 7.66 53.94
C ARG A 24 28.98 7.63 53.64
N ILE A 25 28.14 7.49 54.68
CA ILE A 25 26.68 7.54 54.53
C ILE A 25 26.26 8.91 54.00
N GLU A 26 26.82 9.99 54.56
CA GLU A 26 26.50 11.35 54.15
C GLU A 26 26.94 11.63 52.70
N GLU A 27 28.13 11.19 52.32
CA GLU A 27 28.60 11.25 50.92
C GLU A 27 27.68 10.47 49.97
N THR A 28 27.25 9.26 50.37
CA THR A 28 26.36 8.42 49.56
C THR A 28 24.96 9.04 49.43
N LYS A 29 24.45 9.68 50.49
CA LYS A 29 23.19 10.46 50.44
C LYS A 29 23.28 11.64 49.48
N LYS A 30 24.38 12.39 49.50
CA LYS A 30 24.64 13.46 48.53
C LYS A 30 24.68 12.94 47.10
N LEU A 31 25.26 11.76 46.87
CA LEU A 31 25.24 11.10 45.57
C LEU A 31 23.80 10.74 45.13
N ILE A 32 22.99 10.18 46.03
CA ILE A 32 21.57 9.87 45.75
C ILE A 32 20.78 11.14 45.38
N GLN A 33 21.01 12.24 46.09
CA GLN A 33 20.38 13.52 45.79
C GLN A 33 20.77 14.02 44.39
N LYS A 34 22.07 13.97 44.06
CA LYS A 34 22.59 14.35 42.74
C LYS A 34 21.98 13.51 41.61
N LEU A 35 21.93 12.19 41.78
CA LEU A 35 21.31 11.27 40.81
C LEU A 35 19.80 11.54 40.65
N SER A 36 19.12 11.92 41.72
CA SER A 36 17.69 12.26 41.67
C SER A 36 17.44 13.54 40.88
N GLN A 37 18.31 14.55 41.04
CA GLN A 37 18.27 15.79 40.27
C GLN A 37 18.56 15.52 38.78
N GLU A 38 19.59 14.73 38.47
CA GLU A 38 19.93 14.34 37.10
C GLU A 38 18.75 13.59 36.42
N LYS A 39 18.12 12.64 37.13
CA LYS A 39 16.93 11.94 36.63
C LYS A 39 15.78 12.91 36.34
N PHE A 40 15.56 13.91 37.18
CA PHE A 40 14.54 14.92 36.96
C PHE A 40 14.79 15.71 35.68
N GLU A 41 16.02 16.20 35.47
CA GLU A 41 16.44 16.94 34.27
C GLU A 41 16.34 16.10 32.98
N ILE A 42 16.67 14.81 33.05
CA ILE A 42 16.49 13.91 31.89
C ILE A 42 15.00 13.70 31.61
N THR A 43 14.19 13.56 32.65
CA THR A 43 12.74 13.36 32.51
C THR A 43 12.06 14.59 31.90
N THR A 44 12.48 15.81 32.24
CA THR A 44 11.97 17.04 31.59
C THR A 44 12.35 17.08 30.11
N LYS A 45 13.61 16.80 29.77
CA LYS A 45 14.05 16.68 28.37
C LYS A 45 13.27 15.62 27.60
N MET A 46 12.92 14.49 28.22
CA MET A 46 12.08 13.47 27.58
C MET A 46 10.66 13.95 27.29
N LYS A 47 10.08 14.78 28.15
CA LYS A 47 8.76 15.40 27.88
C LYS A 47 8.82 16.33 26.68
N GLU A 48 9.85 17.17 26.60
CA GLU A 48 10.09 18.05 25.46
C GLU A 48 10.24 17.23 24.17
N LYS A 49 11.06 16.17 24.18
CA LYS A 49 11.22 15.28 23.02
C LYS A 49 9.94 14.55 22.62
N THR A 50 9.05 14.27 23.57
CA THR A 50 7.73 13.70 23.27
C THR A 50 6.87 14.72 22.52
N PHE A 51 6.92 16.00 22.92
CA PHE A 51 6.23 17.07 22.20
C PHE A 51 6.81 17.26 20.79
N ASP A 52 8.13 17.31 20.64
CA ASP A 52 8.80 17.40 19.34
C ASP A 52 8.39 16.23 18.43
N ARG A 53 8.43 15.00 18.96
CA ARG A 53 8.01 13.79 18.25
C ARG A 53 6.57 13.91 17.76
N ASN A 54 5.65 14.33 18.62
CA ASN A 54 4.24 14.50 18.25
C ASN A 54 4.06 15.57 17.17
N HIS A 55 4.76 16.71 17.28
CA HIS A 55 4.74 17.76 16.27
C HIS A 55 5.24 17.25 14.91
N ILE A 56 6.34 16.48 14.90
CA ILE A 56 6.89 15.87 13.68
C ILE A 56 5.93 14.83 13.09
N CYS A 57 5.30 13.99 13.92
CA CYS A 57 4.29 13.02 13.48
C CYS A 57 3.09 13.71 12.83
N ASN A 58 2.52 14.74 13.47
CA ASN A 58 1.41 15.51 12.89
C ASN A 58 1.78 16.13 11.54
N ARG A 59 3.01 16.66 11.42
CA ARG A 59 3.50 17.21 10.16
C ARG A 59 3.64 16.12 9.09
N LEU A 60 4.11 14.93 9.47
CA LEU A 60 4.23 13.78 8.56
C LEU A 60 2.85 13.32 8.06
N GLU A 61 1.85 13.25 8.94
CA GLU A 61 0.48 12.89 8.59
C GLU A 61 -0.12 13.89 7.59
N ARG A 62 0.03 15.20 7.83
CA ARG A 62 -0.42 16.25 6.91
C ARG A 62 0.23 16.11 5.52
N LEU A 63 1.53 15.85 5.48
CA LEU A 63 2.24 15.64 4.22
C LEU A 63 1.77 14.36 3.51
N SER A 64 1.52 13.27 4.26
CA SER A 64 1.01 12.02 3.71
C SER A 64 -0.38 12.20 3.10
N TYR A 65 -1.26 12.94 3.76
CA TYR A 65 -2.58 13.29 3.24
C TYR A 65 -2.47 14.09 1.94
N HIS A 66 -1.56 15.07 1.89
CA HIS A 66 -1.33 15.85 0.68
C HIS A 66 -0.71 15.00 -0.46
N GLU A 67 0.19 14.08 -0.14
CA GLU A 67 0.78 13.14 -1.12
C GLU A 67 -0.28 12.25 -1.75
N GLU A 68 -1.22 11.75 -0.94
CA GLU A 68 -2.39 11.00 -1.41
C GLU A 68 -3.22 11.82 -2.39
N GLY A 69 -3.60 13.04 -2.01
CA GLY A 69 -4.43 13.90 -2.87
C GLY A 69 -3.77 14.22 -4.21
N ILE A 70 -2.44 14.41 -4.24
CA ILE A 70 -1.71 14.57 -5.51
C ILE A 70 -1.76 13.27 -6.32
N ARG A 71 -1.56 12.11 -5.69
CA ARG A 71 -1.59 10.82 -6.37
C ARG A 71 -2.95 10.53 -6.99
N GLU A 72 -4.03 10.83 -6.28
CA GLU A 72 -5.40 10.75 -6.80
C GLU A 72 -5.61 11.69 -7.99
N THR A 73 -5.14 12.94 -7.88
CA THR A 73 -5.21 13.92 -8.98
C THR A 73 -4.47 13.43 -10.22
N MET A 74 -3.24 12.93 -10.06
CA MET A 74 -2.47 12.35 -11.16
C MET A 74 -3.17 11.15 -11.78
N SER A 75 -3.80 10.28 -10.98
CA SER A 75 -4.57 9.13 -11.48
C SER A 75 -5.77 9.58 -12.33
N ARG A 76 -6.49 10.61 -11.87
CA ARG A 76 -7.61 11.20 -12.62
C ARG A 76 -7.14 11.81 -13.94
N LEU A 77 -6.11 12.65 -13.90
CA LEU A 77 -5.52 13.28 -15.09
C LEU A 77 -5.05 12.23 -16.11
N ARG A 78 -4.42 11.14 -15.63
CA ARG A 78 -3.99 10.03 -16.48
C ARG A 78 -5.17 9.37 -17.20
N LYS A 79 -6.24 9.04 -16.48
CA LYS A 79 -7.45 8.43 -17.06
C LYS A 79 -8.09 9.35 -18.11
N GLU A 80 -8.18 10.64 -17.81
CA GLU A 80 -8.75 11.64 -18.72
C GLU A 80 -7.89 11.77 -19.99
N LEU A 81 -6.57 11.83 -19.83
CA LEU A 81 -5.61 11.84 -20.93
C LEU A 81 -5.74 10.57 -21.80
N ASP A 82 -5.76 9.38 -21.20
CA ASP A 82 -5.89 8.10 -21.93
C ASP A 82 -7.19 8.05 -22.77
N ILE A 83 -8.30 8.60 -22.24
CA ILE A 83 -9.57 8.68 -22.97
C ILE A 83 -9.44 9.61 -24.19
N LEU A 84 -8.85 10.80 -24.01
CA LEU A 84 -8.70 11.77 -25.08
C LEU A 84 -7.70 11.31 -26.14
N GLU A 85 -6.60 10.68 -25.75
CA GLU A 85 -5.63 10.04 -26.67
C GLU A 85 -6.32 8.94 -27.50
N MET A 86 -7.14 8.07 -26.87
CA MET A 86 -7.93 7.08 -27.61
C MET A 86 -8.92 7.72 -28.60
N CYS A 87 -9.54 8.84 -28.23
CA CYS A 87 -10.41 9.59 -29.13
C CYS A 87 -9.61 10.17 -30.32
N GLU A 88 -8.40 10.67 -30.08
CA GLU A 88 -7.49 11.15 -31.12
C GLU A 88 -7.08 10.02 -32.08
N ASP A 89 -6.75 8.83 -31.57
CA ASP A 89 -6.38 7.66 -32.38
C ASP A 89 -7.54 7.19 -33.27
N LYS A 90 -8.76 7.14 -32.73
CA LYS A 90 -9.97 6.80 -33.50
C LYS A 90 -10.22 7.82 -34.61
N LEU A 91 -9.97 9.10 -34.35
CA LEU A 91 -10.03 10.16 -35.35
C LEU A 91 -8.95 9.97 -36.44
N HIS A 92 -7.73 9.60 -36.07
CA HIS A 92 -6.66 9.31 -37.02
C HIS A 92 -6.98 8.10 -37.90
N PHE A 93 -7.46 7.00 -37.30
CA PHE A 93 -7.85 5.79 -38.02
C PHE A 93 -8.96 6.07 -39.03
N ALA A 94 -10.01 6.77 -38.63
CA ALA A 94 -11.10 7.16 -39.52
C ALA A 94 -10.58 8.00 -40.70
N ASN A 95 -9.69 8.97 -40.46
CA ASN A 95 -9.14 9.81 -41.55
C ASN A 95 -8.25 9.04 -42.53
N ASN A 96 -7.52 8.03 -42.08
CA ASN A 96 -6.59 7.24 -42.92
C ASN A 96 -7.29 6.14 -43.74
N ALA A 97 -8.40 5.58 -43.25
CA ALA A 97 -9.16 4.53 -43.94
C ALA A 97 -9.75 4.98 -45.30
N TYR A 98 -9.86 6.29 -45.55
CA TYR A 98 -10.39 6.86 -46.79
C TYR A 98 -9.32 7.29 -47.81
N GLN A 99 -8.04 7.01 -47.56
CA GLN A 99 -6.97 7.25 -48.55
C GLN A 99 -6.61 6.01 -49.38
N VAL A 100 -7.11 4.82 -49.02
CA VAL A 100 -6.89 3.59 -49.79
C VAL A 100 -7.96 3.47 -50.88
N LYS A 101 -7.50 3.39 -52.15
CA LYS A 101 -8.32 3.12 -53.35
C LYS A 101 -9.31 1.96 -53.08
N PRO A 102 -10.57 2.03 -53.56
CA PRO A 102 -11.48 0.90 -53.42
C PRO A 102 -10.93 -0.30 -54.18
N MET A 103 -10.58 -1.36 -53.46
CA MET A 103 -10.24 -2.65 -54.05
C MET A 103 -11.55 -3.24 -54.61
N SER A 104 -11.64 -3.39 -55.94
CA SER A 104 -12.77 -4.04 -56.59
C SER A 104 -12.84 -5.50 -56.14
N ALA A 105 -13.88 -5.87 -55.38
CA ALA A 105 -14.16 -7.26 -55.07
C ALA A 105 -15.44 -7.68 -55.81
N SER A 106 -15.24 -8.28 -56.98
CA SER A 106 -16.25 -9.09 -57.64
C SER A 106 -16.39 -10.40 -56.87
N PHE A 107 -17.61 -10.75 -56.44
CA PHE A 107 -17.96 -12.14 -56.15
C PHE A 107 -19.32 -12.47 -56.75
N SER A 108 -19.30 -13.49 -57.60
CA SER A 108 -20.40 -14.01 -58.40
C SER A 108 -21.48 -14.65 -57.53
N ASN A 109 -22.73 -14.38 -57.89
CA ASN A 109 -23.92 -15.07 -57.41
C ASN A 109 -23.82 -16.57 -57.74
N GLN A 110 -23.77 -17.43 -56.73
CA GLN A 110 -23.99 -18.86 -56.91
C GLN A 110 -25.38 -19.23 -56.38
N GLN A 111 -26.22 -19.60 -57.33
CA GLN A 111 -27.59 -20.08 -57.21
C GLN A 111 -27.62 -21.39 -56.40
N LEU A 112 -28.50 -21.47 -55.41
CA LEU A 112 -28.77 -22.69 -54.63
C LEU A 112 -29.80 -23.53 -55.37
N ASP A 113 -29.34 -24.65 -55.93
CA ASP A 113 -30.19 -25.67 -56.53
C ASP A 113 -30.90 -26.49 -55.44
N ASN A 114 -32.16 -26.81 -55.69
CA ASN A 114 -33.16 -27.04 -54.66
C ASN A 114 -34.01 -28.26 -55.00
N HIS A 115 -33.46 -29.48 -54.93
CA HIS A 115 -34.26 -30.71 -55.15
C HIS A 115 -33.96 -31.88 -54.19
N LYS A 116 -34.86 -31.97 -53.21
CA LYS A 116 -35.64 -33.11 -52.68
C LYS A 116 -35.00 -34.50 -52.47
N ALA A 117 -35.06 -34.90 -51.20
CA ALA A 117 -34.94 -36.25 -50.66
C ALA A 117 -36.00 -37.23 -51.17
N HIS A 118 -35.63 -38.52 -51.21
CA HIS A 118 -36.54 -39.67 -51.17
C HIS A 118 -35.95 -40.71 -50.21
N TYR A 119 -36.63 -40.97 -49.09
CA TYR A 119 -36.46 -42.22 -48.36
C TYR A 119 -37.80 -42.95 -48.32
N ARG A 120 -37.83 -44.13 -48.95
CA ARG A 120 -38.91 -45.11 -48.83
C ARG A 120 -38.76 -45.81 -47.48
N MET A 121 -39.78 -45.75 -46.64
CA MET A 121 -39.93 -46.66 -45.51
C MET A 121 -40.52 -47.97 -46.02
N LEU A 122 -39.73 -49.03 -45.92
CA LEU A 122 -40.17 -50.41 -46.03
C LEU A 122 -39.48 -51.10 -44.87
N HIS A 123 -40.23 -51.62 -43.89
CA HIS A 123 -39.98 -52.89 -43.22
C HIS A 123 -41.21 -53.21 -42.35
N GLY A 124 -42.00 -54.18 -42.80
CA GLY A 124 -42.54 -55.15 -41.86
C GLY A 124 -41.43 -56.16 -41.56
N THR A 125 -41.17 -56.41 -40.28
CA THR A 125 -40.90 -57.74 -39.65
C THR A 125 -40.23 -57.59 -38.27
N ASP A 126 -40.99 -57.97 -37.24
CA ASP A 126 -40.67 -59.01 -36.24
C ASP A 126 -39.32 -58.93 -35.47
N SER A 127 -39.29 -58.05 -34.46
CA SER A 127 -38.77 -58.29 -33.09
C SER A 127 -38.55 -56.95 -32.36
N ILE A 128 -39.09 -56.82 -31.13
CA ILE A 128 -38.92 -55.65 -30.23
C ILE A 128 -37.45 -55.22 -30.07
N ALA A 129 -36.49 -56.14 -30.20
CA ALA A 129 -35.07 -55.81 -30.10
C ALA A 129 -34.57 -54.98 -31.29
N LYS A 130 -35.03 -55.29 -32.51
CA LYS A 130 -34.68 -54.56 -33.74
C LYS A 130 -35.35 -53.20 -33.79
N GLU A 131 -36.61 -53.11 -33.37
CA GLU A 131 -37.32 -51.82 -33.26
C GLU A 131 -36.63 -50.88 -32.25
N LYS A 132 -36.20 -51.40 -31.08
CA LYS A 132 -35.41 -50.62 -30.10
C LYS A 132 -34.05 -50.18 -30.63
N GLN A 133 -33.41 -50.95 -31.51
CA GLN A 133 -32.16 -50.56 -32.16
C GLN A 133 -32.37 -49.44 -33.18
N LEU A 134 -33.37 -49.56 -34.06
CA LEU A 134 -33.73 -48.52 -35.02
C LEU A 134 -34.14 -47.22 -34.33
N LEU A 135 -34.82 -47.29 -33.17
CA LEU A 135 -35.16 -46.11 -32.38
C LEU A 135 -33.92 -45.38 -31.83
N ARG A 136 -32.88 -46.13 -31.43
CA ARG A 136 -31.60 -45.55 -31.01
C ARG A 136 -30.88 -44.90 -32.19
N GLU A 137 -30.81 -45.59 -33.33
CA GLU A 137 -30.17 -45.07 -34.54
C GLU A 137 -30.88 -43.81 -35.04
N THR A 138 -32.22 -43.80 -35.11
CA THR A 138 -33.00 -42.60 -35.46
C THR A 138 -32.80 -41.46 -34.47
N TRP A 139 -32.64 -41.74 -33.17
CA TRP A 139 -32.25 -40.72 -32.18
C TRP A 139 -30.86 -40.14 -32.44
N TRP A 140 -29.88 -40.99 -32.81
CA TRP A 140 -28.54 -40.56 -33.21
C TRP A 140 -28.58 -39.70 -34.47
N TRP A 141 -29.29 -40.13 -35.52
CA TRP A 141 -29.48 -39.35 -36.75
C TRP A 141 -30.17 -38.01 -36.48
N HIS A 142 -31.23 -38.00 -35.66
CA HIS A 142 -31.93 -36.77 -35.31
C HIS A 142 -31.04 -35.81 -34.49
N ARG A 143 -30.21 -36.35 -33.58
CA ARG A 143 -29.22 -35.58 -32.82
C ARG A 143 -28.12 -35.02 -33.72
N SER A 144 -27.60 -35.81 -34.67
CA SER A 144 -26.59 -35.37 -35.65
C SER A 144 -27.14 -34.28 -36.59
N LEU A 145 -28.36 -34.44 -37.11
CA LEU A 145 -29.01 -33.43 -37.96
C LEU A 145 -29.31 -32.13 -37.19
N ARG A 146 -29.69 -32.22 -35.90
CA ARG A 146 -29.81 -31.03 -35.04
C ARG A 146 -28.47 -30.31 -34.89
N TYR A 147 -27.39 -31.06 -34.63
CA TYR A 147 -26.05 -30.50 -34.49
C TYR A 147 -25.58 -29.79 -35.77
N GLU A 148 -25.83 -30.37 -36.94
CA GLU A 148 -25.48 -29.75 -38.24
C GLU A 148 -26.33 -28.50 -38.53
N LYS A 149 -27.63 -28.54 -38.21
CA LYS A 149 -28.53 -27.38 -38.32
C LYS A 149 -28.09 -26.24 -37.39
N ASP A 150 -27.67 -26.58 -36.18
CA ASP A 150 -27.18 -25.61 -35.20
C ASP A 150 -25.82 -25.04 -35.60
N GLN A 151 -24.92 -25.83 -36.19
CA GLN A 151 -23.68 -25.34 -36.80
C GLN A 151 -23.95 -24.38 -37.97
N LYS A 152 -24.92 -24.70 -38.82
CA LYS A 152 -25.30 -23.83 -39.95
C LYS A 152 -25.86 -22.51 -39.43
N LYS A 153 -26.79 -22.54 -38.47
CA LYS A 153 -27.32 -21.35 -37.80
C LYS A 153 -26.22 -20.50 -37.15
N ALA A 154 -25.26 -21.13 -36.47
CA ALA A 154 -24.15 -20.41 -35.85
C ALA A 154 -23.24 -19.72 -36.88
N LYS A 155 -22.97 -20.38 -38.01
CA LYS A 155 -22.21 -19.80 -39.14
C LYS A 155 -22.97 -18.65 -39.80
N ASP A 156 -24.28 -18.79 -39.97
CA ASP A 156 -25.14 -17.75 -40.54
C ASP A 156 -25.22 -16.54 -39.60
N GLY A 157 -25.41 -16.76 -38.29
CA GLY A 157 -25.38 -15.69 -37.29
C GLY A 157 -24.04 -14.96 -37.21
N LEU A 158 -22.91 -15.68 -37.32
CA LEU A 158 -21.59 -15.05 -37.39
C LEU A 158 -21.42 -14.17 -38.64
N ARG A 159 -22.01 -14.59 -39.77
CA ARG A 159 -22.00 -13.83 -41.01
C ARG A 159 -22.83 -12.54 -40.88
N GLU A 160 -24.01 -12.64 -40.26
CA GLU A 160 -24.88 -11.50 -39.98
C GLU A 160 -24.22 -10.49 -39.04
N ILE A 161 -23.58 -10.96 -37.95
CA ILE A 161 -22.81 -10.09 -37.04
C ILE A 161 -21.75 -9.32 -37.82
N LYS A 162 -20.91 -10.01 -38.61
CA LYS A 162 -19.87 -9.35 -39.42
C LYS A 162 -20.46 -8.34 -40.41
N GLN A 163 -21.62 -8.63 -40.99
CA GLN A 163 -22.29 -7.71 -41.90
C GLN A 163 -22.84 -6.48 -41.18
N HIS A 164 -23.40 -6.64 -39.98
CA HIS A 164 -23.82 -5.52 -39.14
C HIS A 164 -22.64 -4.66 -38.69
N GLU A 165 -21.52 -5.26 -38.31
CA GLU A 165 -20.28 -4.54 -38.00
C GLU A 165 -19.80 -3.72 -39.19
N TRP A 166 -19.75 -4.34 -40.38
CA TRP A 166 -19.38 -3.63 -41.61
C TRP A 166 -20.34 -2.50 -41.97
N CYS A 167 -21.66 -2.71 -41.84
CA CYS A 167 -22.67 -1.67 -42.08
C CYS A 167 -22.52 -0.50 -41.10
N ARG A 168 -22.23 -0.77 -39.83
CA ARG A 168 -21.95 0.23 -38.80
C ARG A 168 -20.70 1.04 -39.15
N ASP A 169 -19.61 0.36 -39.50
CA ASP A 169 -18.35 1.02 -39.86
C ASP A 169 -18.51 1.87 -41.13
N ARG A 170 -19.30 1.39 -42.10
CA ARG A 170 -19.67 2.15 -43.31
C ARG A 170 -20.61 3.33 -43.01
N ALA A 171 -21.49 3.22 -42.02
CA ALA A 171 -22.34 4.34 -41.61
C ALA A 171 -21.51 5.44 -40.91
N ILE A 172 -20.61 5.04 -40.02
CA ILE A 172 -19.61 5.94 -39.39
C ILE A 172 -18.75 6.60 -40.47
N ALA A 173 -18.31 5.82 -41.45
CA ALA A 173 -17.57 6.31 -42.61
C ALA A 173 -18.32 7.40 -43.36
N ASN A 174 -19.56 7.11 -43.77
CA ASN A 174 -20.36 8.04 -44.56
C ASN A 174 -20.70 9.31 -43.77
N ALA A 175 -20.98 9.21 -42.47
CA ALA A 175 -21.23 10.37 -41.61
C ALA A 175 -19.96 11.21 -41.38
N THR A 176 -18.79 10.57 -41.37
CA THR A 176 -17.47 11.23 -41.35
C THR A 176 -17.17 11.94 -42.68
N VAL A 177 -17.39 11.28 -43.83
CA VAL A 177 -17.20 11.84 -45.19
C VAL A 177 -18.15 13.00 -45.48
N LYS A 178 -19.40 12.92 -44.99
CA LYS A 178 -20.35 14.03 -45.04
C LYS A 178 -19.99 15.18 -44.10
N GLY A 179 -18.93 15.02 -43.30
CA GLY A 179 -18.46 16.01 -42.36
C GLY A 179 -19.39 16.24 -41.15
N GLN A 180 -20.51 15.53 -41.08
CA GLN A 180 -21.56 15.78 -40.09
C GLN A 180 -21.11 15.44 -38.66
N ILE A 181 -20.13 14.55 -38.48
CA ILE A 181 -19.58 14.23 -37.17
C ILE A 181 -18.42 15.16 -36.78
N TRP A 182 -17.67 15.71 -37.76
CA TRP A 182 -16.33 16.30 -37.50
C TRP A 182 -16.00 17.61 -38.26
N ASN A 183 -16.95 18.28 -38.92
CA ASN A 183 -16.73 19.55 -39.67
C ASN A 183 -16.22 20.74 -38.85
N SER A 184 -16.00 20.56 -37.56
CA SER A 184 -15.30 21.54 -36.75
C SER A 184 -13.81 21.19 -36.76
N LEU A 185 -13.03 21.80 -37.67
CA LEU A 185 -11.57 21.92 -37.50
C LEU A 185 -11.23 22.41 -36.07
N GLY A 186 -12.14 23.20 -35.48
CA GLY A 186 -12.15 23.61 -34.09
C GLY A 186 -12.21 22.45 -33.08
N SER A 187 -12.91 21.35 -33.35
CA SER A 187 -13.06 20.22 -32.41
C SER A 187 -11.80 19.36 -32.34
N LYS A 188 -11.10 19.16 -33.47
CA LYS A 188 -9.79 18.47 -33.47
C LYS A 188 -8.72 19.32 -32.79
N LYS A 189 -8.71 20.63 -33.05
CA LYS A 189 -7.79 21.56 -32.39
C LYS A 189 -8.09 21.64 -30.89
N ALA A 190 -9.35 21.78 -30.50
CA ALA A 190 -9.77 21.81 -29.09
C ALA A 190 -9.40 20.52 -28.34
N LEU A 191 -9.54 19.35 -28.97
CA LEU A 191 -9.12 18.08 -28.36
C LEU A 191 -7.61 18.03 -28.12
N ARG A 192 -6.79 18.47 -29.09
CA ARG A 192 -5.34 18.56 -28.89
C ARG A 192 -4.94 19.59 -27.85
N ASP A 193 -5.58 20.75 -27.85
CA ASP A 193 -5.33 21.80 -26.86
C ASP A 193 -5.67 21.28 -25.44
N GLN A 194 -6.75 20.52 -25.28
CA GLN A 194 -7.10 19.85 -24.01
C GLN A 194 -6.08 18.77 -23.60
N ILE A 195 -5.62 17.94 -24.54
CA ILE A 195 -4.57 16.95 -24.29
C ILE A 195 -3.30 17.64 -23.79
N GLU A 196 -2.88 18.74 -24.43
CA GLU A 196 -1.69 19.47 -24.04
C GLU A 196 -1.82 20.05 -22.63
N VAL A 197 -2.95 20.68 -22.30
CA VAL A 197 -3.24 21.18 -20.94
C VAL A 197 -3.19 20.05 -19.90
N LEU A 198 -3.78 18.89 -20.20
CA LEU A 198 -3.74 17.75 -19.27
C LEU A 198 -2.32 17.18 -19.11
N ARG A 199 -1.51 17.18 -20.17
CA ARG A 199 -0.10 16.80 -20.10
C ARG A 199 0.68 17.75 -19.20
N THR A 200 0.48 19.06 -19.34
CA THR A 200 1.13 20.06 -18.49
C THR A 200 0.70 19.91 -17.03
N ASP A 201 -0.60 19.77 -16.77
CA ASP A 201 -1.15 19.60 -15.42
C ASP A 201 -0.65 18.32 -14.74
N LEU A 202 -0.53 17.23 -15.52
CA LEU A 202 0.01 15.96 -15.05
C LEU A 202 1.49 16.11 -14.66
N GLU A 203 2.27 16.83 -15.47
CA GLU A 203 3.69 17.05 -15.21
C GLU A 203 3.93 17.98 -14.02
N GLU A 204 3.14 19.05 -13.86
CA GLU A 204 3.15 19.88 -12.66
C GLU A 204 2.77 19.09 -11.40
N SER A 205 1.78 18.20 -11.51
CA SER A 205 1.38 17.33 -10.41
C SER A 205 2.48 16.32 -10.04
N ARG A 206 3.23 15.80 -11.02
CA ARG A 206 4.42 14.97 -10.77
C ARG A 206 5.51 15.72 -10.04
N LYS A 207 5.80 16.97 -10.43
CA LYS A 207 6.79 17.81 -9.73
C LYS A 207 6.41 18.01 -8.28
N ARG A 208 5.16 18.40 -8.01
CA ARG A 208 4.61 18.53 -6.64
C ARG A 208 4.70 17.21 -5.85
N HIS A 209 4.41 16.08 -6.48
CA HIS A 209 4.54 14.75 -5.86
C HIS A 209 5.98 14.48 -5.40
N LEU A 210 6.97 14.76 -6.26
CA LEU A 210 8.38 14.57 -5.95
C LEU A 210 8.84 15.46 -4.79
N GLU A 211 8.46 16.74 -4.79
CA GLU A 211 8.77 17.70 -3.73
C GLU A 211 8.22 17.24 -2.38
N ILE A 212 6.93 16.86 -2.33
CA ILE A 212 6.32 16.38 -1.09
C ILE A 212 6.92 15.06 -0.64
N ARG A 213 7.24 14.15 -1.57
CA ARG A 213 7.91 12.89 -1.23
C ARG A 213 9.31 13.11 -0.65
N ALA A 214 10.04 14.11 -1.14
CA ALA A 214 11.31 14.53 -0.56
C ALA A 214 11.11 15.10 0.86
N ASN A 215 10.11 15.96 1.06
CA ASN A 215 9.75 16.50 2.37
C ASN A 215 9.37 15.40 3.37
N ILE A 216 8.51 14.45 2.98
CA ILE A 216 8.16 13.27 3.78
C ILE A 216 9.43 12.50 4.18
N THR A 217 10.36 12.32 3.25
CA THR A 217 11.62 11.62 3.51
C THR A 217 12.50 12.38 4.52
N SER A 218 12.57 13.70 4.42
CA SER A 218 13.28 14.54 5.40
C SER A 218 12.64 14.43 6.79
N VAL A 219 11.33 14.63 6.88
CA VAL A 219 10.58 14.57 8.15
C VAL A 219 10.70 13.18 8.80
N LYS A 220 10.71 12.10 8.01
CA LYS A 220 10.98 10.73 8.51
C LYS A 220 12.39 10.58 9.10
N LYS A 221 13.40 11.26 8.55
CA LYS A 221 14.76 11.26 9.12
C LYS A 221 14.81 12.04 10.42
N GLU A 222 14.16 13.20 10.48
CA GLU A 222 14.03 13.99 11.72
C GLU A 222 13.36 13.18 12.83
N LEU A 223 12.24 12.50 12.52
CA LEU A 223 11.55 11.62 13.46
C LEU A 223 12.47 10.52 14.01
N LYS A 224 13.24 9.86 13.14
CA LYS A 224 14.23 8.85 13.54
C LYS A 224 15.33 9.44 14.43
N GLY A 225 15.73 10.69 14.21
CA GLY A 225 16.69 11.40 15.05
C GLY A 225 16.16 11.58 16.47
N VAL A 226 14.97 12.17 16.59
CA VAL A 226 14.28 12.36 17.88
C VAL A 226 14.07 11.03 18.61
N ASP A 227 13.72 9.97 17.89
CA ASP A 227 13.52 8.64 18.48
C ASP A 227 14.81 8.03 19.04
N ARG A 228 15.95 8.26 18.38
CA ARG A 228 17.26 7.81 18.89
C ARG A 228 17.62 8.57 20.16
N GLU A 229 17.44 9.88 20.17
CA GLU A 229 17.69 10.72 21.34
C GLU A 229 16.79 10.32 22.52
N PHE A 230 15.49 10.13 22.28
CA PHE A 230 14.54 9.68 23.29
C PHE A 230 14.94 8.32 23.88
N ASN A 231 15.33 7.37 23.03
CA ASN A 231 15.80 6.06 23.49
C ASN A 231 17.12 6.14 24.27
N PHE A 232 18.01 7.06 23.91
CA PHE A 232 19.24 7.32 24.65
C PHE A 232 18.95 7.90 26.05
N LEU A 233 18.05 8.89 26.15
CA LEU A 233 17.60 9.43 27.43
C LEU A 233 16.94 8.35 28.30
N LYS A 234 16.10 7.50 27.70
CA LYS A 234 15.47 6.38 28.40
C LYS A 234 16.50 5.41 29.00
N LYS A 235 17.58 5.10 28.27
CA LYS A 235 18.68 4.28 28.79
C LYS A 235 19.40 4.94 29.97
N GLN A 236 19.69 6.24 29.87
CA GLN A 236 20.31 6.98 30.97
C GLN A 236 19.46 6.95 32.25
N ILE A 237 18.13 7.07 32.16
CA ILE A 237 17.25 6.93 33.33
C ILE A 237 17.41 5.56 33.98
N VAL A 238 17.44 4.49 33.18
CA VAL A 238 17.62 3.12 33.69
C VAL A 238 18.96 2.98 34.42
N ASP A 239 20.03 3.54 33.86
CA ASP A 239 21.35 3.53 34.49
C ASP A 239 21.39 4.32 35.81
N ILE A 240 20.71 5.47 35.86
CA ILE A 240 20.58 6.28 37.07
C ILE A 240 19.79 5.51 38.13
N ASP A 241 18.69 4.86 37.76
CA ASP A 241 17.87 4.08 38.69
C ASP A 241 18.65 2.91 39.28
N ARG A 242 19.48 2.24 38.47
CA ARG A 242 20.40 1.20 38.94
C ARG A 242 21.40 1.75 39.95
N LYS A 243 22.12 2.82 39.61
CA LYS A 243 23.11 3.45 40.52
C LYS A 243 22.47 3.93 41.82
N LYS A 244 21.26 4.48 41.73
CA LYS A 244 20.51 4.95 42.89
C LYS A 244 20.09 3.78 43.79
N LEU A 245 19.65 2.66 43.23
CA LEU A 245 19.34 1.44 43.98
C LEU A 245 20.58 0.91 44.71
N GLU A 246 21.72 0.81 44.01
CA GLU A 246 23.00 0.39 44.60
C GLU A 246 23.41 1.30 45.78
N ALA A 247 23.30 2.63 45.60
CA ALA A 247 23.59 3.59 46.65
C ALA A 247 22.65 3.46 47.85
N HIS A 248 21.35 3.22 47.63
CA HIS A 248 20.40 2.96 48.72
C HIS A 248 20.73 1.68 49.49
N LEU A 249 21.12 0.61 48.80
CA LEU A 249 21.54 -0.64 49.42
C LEU A 249 22.82 -0.46 50.25
N LEU A 250 23.77 0.33 49.75
CA LEU A 250 25.01 0.65 50.48
C LEU A 250 24.71 1.40 51.78
N VAL A 251 23.87 2.44 51.74
CA VAL A 251 23.46 3.19 52.94
C VAL A 251 22.78 2.27 53.94
N HIS A 252 21.88 1.39 53.48
CA HIS A 252 21.20 0.44 54.35
C HIS A 252 22.17 -0.55 55.02
N ALA A 253 23.14 -1.09 54.28
CA ALA A 253 24.15 -1.98 54.83
C ALA A 253 25.01 -1.29 55.90
N GLN A 254 25.47 -0.07 55.62
CA GLN A 254 26.29 0.72 56.56
C GLN A 254 25.51 1.10 57.84
N LEU A 255 24.23 1.46 57.72
CA LEU A 255 23.39 1.71 58.90
C LEU A 255 23.23 0.47 59.77
N LYS A 256 23.08 -0.71 59.14
CA LYS A 256 23.00 -1.99 59.85
C LYS A 256 24.29 -2.31 60.63
N GLU A 257 25.46 -2.02 60.06
CA GLU A 257 26.76 -2.18 60.73
C GLU A 257 26.87 -1.31 61.99
N ILE A 258 26.46 -0.04 61.92
CA ILE A 258 26.42 0.86 63.09
C ILE A 258 25.46 0.33 64.15
N THR A 259 24.29 -0.19 63.75
CA THR A 259 23.30 -0.67 64.73
C THR A 259 23.79 -1.93 65.45
N MET A 260 24.49 -2.82 64.74
CA MET A 260 25.06 -4.04 65.31
C MET A 260 26.24 -3.78 66.25
N SER A 261 27.11 -2.82 65.94
CA SER A 261 28.24 -2.44 66.79
C SER A 261 27.77 -1.81 68.11
N VAL A 262 26.75 -0.94 68.08
CA VAL A 262 26.14 -0.36 69.30
C VAL A 262 25.60 -1.47 70.22
N THR A 263 24.91 -2.48 69.68
CA THR A 263 24.37 -3.58 70.49
C THR A 263 25.42 -4.52 71.10
N GLN A 264 26.65 -4.53 70.58
CA GLN A 264 27.76 -5.34 71.12
C GLN A 264 28.54 -4.62 72.23
N VAL A 265 28.46 -3.28 72.30
CA VAL A 265 29.11 -2.48 73.35
C VAL A 265 28.24 -2.39 74.61
N GLU A 266 26.92 -2.58 74.49
CA GLU A 266 25.97 -2.54 75.61
C GLU A 266 25.82 -3.87 76.39
N HIS A 267 26.52 -4.94 75.97
CA HIS A 267 26.53 -6.26 76.60
C HIS A 267 27.88 -6.59 77.25
#